data_AF-N8Z8G7-F1
#
_entry.id   AF-N8Z8G7-F1
#
_cell.length_a   1.000
_cell.length_b   1.000
_cell.length_c   1.000
_cell.angle_alpha   90.00
_cell.angle_beta   90.00
_cell.angle_gamma   90.00
#
_symmetry.space_group_name_H-M   'P 1'
#
loop_
_entity.id
_entity.type
_entity.pdbx_description
1 polymer ?
#
loop_
_entity_poly.entity_id
_entity_poly.type
_entity_poly.pdbx_seq_one_letter_code
_entity_poly.pdbx_strand_id
1 'polypeptide(L)'
;MKLFLANSRVVKCSVKDLMKYQNVESILAEDISENNDVLSYAIECWIGYGLIYPKIENIKLDDLSKIIPKVFLLRNDDNNIKFFKNFGHIVFNLNEYEKEVSHLIYYGSF
;
A
#
# COMPACT_ATOMS: atom_id res chain seq x y z
N MET A 1 -1.02 -8.01 -7.22
CA MET A 1 -1.46 -7.15 -6.10
C MET A 1 -2.56 -7.86 -5.32
N LYS A 2 -2.69 -7.51 -4.04
CA LYS A 2 -3.55 -8.21 -3.09
C LYS A 2 -4.45 -7.21 -2.36
N LEU A 3 -5.74 -7.51 -2.30
CA LEU A 3 -6.76 -6.75 -1.60
C LEU A 3 -7.09 -7.42 -0.26
N PHE A 4 -7.25 -6.60 0.78
CA PHE A 4 -7.75 -6.99 2.09
C PHE A 4 -9.14 -6.40 2.27
N LEU A 5 -10.13 -7.24 2.53
CA LEU A 5 -11.53 -6.85 2.66
C LEU A 5 -11.98 -6.98 4.12
N ALA A 6 -13.00 -6.20 4.50
CA ALA A 6 -13.52 -6.07 5.87
C ALA A 6 -14.00 -7.37 6.54
N ASN A 7 -14.21 -8.44 5.78
CA ASN A 7 -14.57 -9.76 6.30
C ASN A 7 -13.36 -10.70 6.44
N SER A 8 -12.16 -10.13 6.63
CA SER A 8 -10.88 -10.83 6.68
C SER A 8 -10.57 -11.65 5.42
N ARG A 9 -11.24 -11.35 4.31
CA ARG A 9 -11.01 -12.02 3.04
C ARG A 9 -9.85 -11.34 2.31
N VAL A 10 -8.98 -12.16 1.76
CA VAL A 10 -7.84 -11.73 0.96
C VAL A 10 -8.05 -12.18 -0.48
N VAL A 11 -7.86 -11.27 -1.43
CA VAL A 11 -8.06 -11.55 -2.86
C VAL A 11 -6.84 -11.08 -3.66
N LYS A 12 -6.28 -11.97 -4.48
CA LYS A 12 -5.36 -11.56 -5.54
C LYS A 12 -6.17 -10.92 -6.66
N CYS A 13 -5.76 -9.72 -7.06
CA CYS A 13 -6.49 -8.90 -8.01
C CYS A 13 -5.55 -8.43 -9.12
N SER A 14 -6.09 -8.31 -10.33
CA SER A 14 -5.44 -7.58 -11.43
C SER A 14 -5.96 -6.14 -11.46
N VAL A 15 -5.22 -5.23 -12.09
CA VAL A 15 -5.65 -3.82 -12.27
C VAL A 15 -7.05 -3.73 -12.90
N LYS A 16 -7.36 -4.60 -13.86
CA LYS A 16 -8.64 -4.61 -14.61
C LYS A 16 -9.84 -4.95 -13.74
N ASP A 17 -9.61 -5.59 -12.59
CA ASP A 17 -10.66 -6.09 -11.70
C ASP A 17 -10.80 -5.27 -10.42
N LEU A 18 -9.92 -4.28 -10.18
CA LEU A 18 -9.88 -3.49 -8.93
C LEU A 18 -11.24 -2.89 -8.56
N MET A 19 -11.91 -2.27 -9.53
CA MET A 19 -13.21 -1.61 -9.32
C MET A 19 -14.39 -2.57 -9.12
N LYS A 20 -14.18 -3.88 -9.25
CA LYS A 20 -15.24 -4.89 -9.02
C LYS A 20 -15.38 -5.25 -7.55
N TYR A 21 -14.39 -4.93 -6.72
CA TYR A 21 -14.38 -5.27 -5.31
C TYR A 21 -14.92 -4.12 -4.47
N GLN A 22 -15.83 -4.44 -3.55
CA GLN A 22 -16.37 -3.52 -2.56
C GLN A 22 -15.82 -3.87 -1.17
N ASN A 23 -15.90 -2.92 -0.24
CA ASN A 23 -15.45 -3.08 1.14
C ASN A 23 -13.97 -3.50 1.25
N VAL A 24 -13.14 -2.98 0.36
CA VAL A 24 -11.68 -3.09 0.47
C VAL A 24 -11.23 -2.13 1.57
N GLU A 25 -10.42 -2.62 2.50
CA GLU A 25 -9.86 -1.84 3.60
C GLU A 25 -8.42 -1.44 3.33
N SER A 26 -7.67 -2.33 2.68
CA SER A 26 -6.34 -2.04 2.22
C SER A 26 -5.93 -2.85 1.01
N ILE A 27 -4.86 -2.41 0.35
CA ILE A 27 -4.29 -3.02 -0.86
C ILE A 27 -2.77 -3.04 -0.77
N LEU A 28 -2.11 -4.10 -1.25
CA LEU A 28 -0.65 -4.10 -1.42
C LEU A 28 -0.21 -4.43 -2.84
N ALA A 29 0.92 -3.85 -3.21
CA ALA A 29 1.70 -4.27 -4.37
C ALA A 29 2.50 -5.54 -4.03
N GLU A 30 2.43 -6.55 -4.89
CA GLU A 30 3.25 -7.78 -4.85
C GLU A 30 4.47 -7.66 -5.77
N ASP A 31 4.43 -6.75 -6.75
CA ASP A 31 5.54 -6.42 -7.66
C ASP A 31 5.72 -4.89 -7.79
N ILE A 32 6.95 -4.45 -8.09
CA ILE A 32 7.30 -3.02 -8.22
C ILE A 32 6.46 -2.33 -9.29
N SER A 33 6.12 -3.04 -10.37
CA SER A 33 5.29 -2.51 -11.47
C SER A 33 3.87 -2.15 -11.04
N GLU A 34 3.39 -2.71 -9.92
CA GLU A 34 2.03 -2.49 -9.41
C GLU A 34 1.91 -1.24 -8.52
N ASN A 35 3.02 -0.65 -8.09
CA ASN A 35 3.02 0.42 -7.09
C ASN A 35 2.14 1.64 -7.48
N ASN A 36 2.18 2.02 -8.75
CA ASN A 36 1.41 3.19 -9.22
C ASN A 36 -0.09 2.89 -9.30
N ASP A 37 -0.46 1.68 -9.68
CA ASP A 37 -1.86 1.25 -9.70
C ASP A 37 -2.41 1.16 -8.27
N VAL A 38 -1.63 0.57 -7.36
CA VAL A 38 -1.97 0.46 -5.94
C VAL A 38 -2.14 1.84 -5.30
N LEU A 39 -1.19 2.76 -5.53
CA LEU A 39 -1.26 4.13 -5.02
C LEU A 39 -2.49 4.87 -5.55
N SER A 40 -2.71 4.80 -6.88
CA SER A 40 -3.83 5.49 -7.53
C SER A 40 -5.18 4.99 -6.99
N TYR A 41 -5.34 3.67 -6.90
CA TYR A 41 -6.55 3.05 -6.36
C TYR A 41 -6.77 3.40 -4.89
N ALA A 42 -5.72 3.32 -4.07
CA ALA A 42 -5.82 3.63 -2.65
C ALA A 42 -6.26 5.06 -2.38
N ILE A 43 -5.84 5.99 -3.23
CA ILE A 43 -6.25 7.38 -3.19
C ILE A 43 -7.69 7.58 -3.63
N GLU A 44 -8.09 6.95 -4.72
CA GLU A 44 -9.45 7.05 -5.25
C GLU A 44 -10.48 6.47 -4.26
N CYS A 45 -10.14 5.35 -3.62
CA CYS A 45 -11.01 4.68 -2.66
C CYS A 45 -10.80 5.11 -1.20
N TRP A 46 -9.77 5.92 -0.92
CA TRP A 46 -9.42 6.37 0.42
C TRP A 46 -9.12 5.22 1.42
N ILE A 47 -8.32 4.24 0.99
CA ILE A 47 -8.00 3.01 1.74
C ILE A 47 -6.51 2.89 2.05
N GLY A 48 -6.15 2.08 3.06
CA GLY A 48 -4.75 1.86 3.40
C GLY A 48 -3.98 1.14 2.29
N TYR A 49 -2.67 1.35 2.19
CA TYR A 49 -1.89 0.69 1.13
C TYR A 49 -0.45 0.32 1.46
N GLY A 50 0.06 -0.68 0.75
CA GLY A 50 1.46 -1.10 0.76
C GLY A 50 2.13 -0.91 -0.59
N LEU A 51 3.32 -0.30 -0.60
CA LEU A 51 4.19 -0.26 -1.79
C LEU A 51 5.45 -1.12 -1.58
N ILE A 52 5.88 -1.80 -2.65
CA ILE A 52 7.04 -2.69 -2.65
C ILE A 52 8.21 -2.09 -3.43
N TYR A 53 9.35 -1.93 -2.76
CA TYR A 53 10.56 -1.27 -3.27
C TYR A 53 10.26 -0.01 -4.12
N PRO A 54 9.46 0.94 -3.59
CA PRO A 54 9.08 2.15 -4.30
C PRO A 54 10.30 2.96 -4.75
N LYS A 55 10.32 3.40 -6.01
CA LYS A 55 11.31 4.35 -6.51
C LYS A 55 10.75 5.76 -6.51
N ILE A 56 11.45 6.69 -5.87
CA ILE A 56 11.02 8.10 -5.77
C ILE A 56 10.74 8.71 -7.14
N GLU A 57 11.60 8.43 -8.13
CA GLU A 57 11.48 8.91 -9.51
C GLU A 57 10.18 8.50 -10.22
N ASN A 58 9.52 7.44 -9.76
CA ASN A 58 8.32 6.87 -10.38
C ASN A 58 7.04 7.13 -9.60
N ILE A 59 7.11 7.82 -8.45
CA ILE A 59 5.99 8.06 -7.56
C ILE A 59 5.63 9.54 -7.56
N LYS A 60 4.33 9.82 -7.68
CA LYS A 60 3.79 11.16 -7.52
C LYS A 60 3.86 11.55 -6.04
N LEU A 61 4.72 12.53 -5.72
CA LEU A 61 4.96 12.95 -4.33
C LEU A 61 3.70 13.54 -3.67
N ASP A 62 2.88 14.26 -4.42
CA ASP A 62 1.63 14.83 -3.93
C ASP A 62 0.67 13.73 -3.46
N ASP A 63 0.61 12.62 -4.20
CA ASP A 63 -0.20 11.45 -3.87
C ASP A 63 0.35 10.73 -2.63
N LEU A 64 1.67 10.60 -2.52
CA LEU A 64 2.34 10.03 -1.36
C LEU A 64 2.13 10.87 -0.08
N SER A 65 1.95 12.18 -0.22
CA SER A 65 1.76 13.11 0.90
C SER A 65 0.36 13.05 1.54
N LYS A 66 -0.60 12.38 0.90
CA LYS A 66 -1.96 12.23 1.43
C LYS A 66 -1.98 11.50 2.78
N ILE A 67 -2.90 11.90 3.66
CA ILE A 67 -3.09 11.34 5.01
C ILE A 67 -3.87 10.01 4.90
N ILE A 68 -3.29 9.06 4.20
CA ILE A 68 -3.79 7.70 4.04
C ILE A 68 -2.76 6.76 4.70
N PRO A 69 -3.15 5.84 5.59
CA PRO A 69 -2.21 4.90 6.20
C PRO A 69 -1.45 4.10 5.13
N LYS A 70 -0.12 4.02 5.26
CA LYS A 70 0.72 3.38 4.25
C LYS A 70 1.95 2.68 4.83
N VAL A 71 2.34 1.57 4.21
CA VAL A 71 3.53 0.78 4.55
C VAL A 71 4.44 0.66 3.32
N PHE A 72 5.74 0.74 3.54
CA PHE A 72 6.76 0.57 2.49
C PHE A 72 7.64 -0.64 2.80
N LEU A 73 7.70 -1.59 1.88
CA LEU A 73 8.75 -2.62 1.89
C LEU A 73 9.98 -2.06 1.18
N LEU A 74 11.07 -1.85 1.92
CA LEU A 74 12.34 -1.40 1.38
C LEU A 74 13.42 -2.48 1.54
N ARG A 75 14.52 -2.32 0.80
CA ARG A 75 15.74 -3.06 1.10
C ARG A 75 16.42 -2.42 2.31
N ASN A 76 17.12 -3.24 3.12
CA ASN A 76 17.82 -2.75 4.31
C ASN A 76 18.89 -1.68 4.00
N ASP A 77 19.44 -1.71 2.78
CA ASP A 77 20.47 -0.81 2.28
C ASP A 77 19.92 0.31 1.38
N ASP A 78 18.60 0.52 1.34
CA ASP A 78 17.99 1.54 0.49
C ASP A 78 18.33 2.96 0.99
N ASN A 79 18.92 3.77 0.11
CA ASN A 79 19.29 5.15 0.42
C ASN A 79 18.10 6.06 0.76
N ASN A 80 16.88 5.64 0.40
CA ASN A 80 15.65 6.42 0.58
C ASN A 80 14.91 6.10 1.87
N ILE A 81 15.45 5.25 2.77
CA ILE A 81 14.81 4.92 4.05
C ILE A 81 14.41 6.18 4.83
N LYS A 82 15.31 7.17 4.94
CA LYS A 82 15.02 8.42 5.66
C LYS A 82 13.90 9.23 5.00
N PHE A 83 13.81 9.17 3.67
CA PHE A 83 12.78 9.87 2.92
C PHE A 83 11.40 9.23 3.18
N PHE A 84 11.28 7.92 2.99
CA PHE A 84 10.00 7.21 3.16
C PHE A 84 9.49 7.22 4.60
N LYS A 85 10.37 7.34 5.61
CA LYS A 85 9.98 7.46 7.03
C LYS A 85 9.10 8.67 7.31
N ASN A 86 9.18 9.70 6.49
CA ASN A 86 8.37 10.90 6.64
C ASN A 86 6.92 10.71 6.17
N PHE A 87 6.63 9.64 5.42
CA PHE A 87 5.33 9.43 4.79
C PHE A 87 4.52 8.28 5.41
N GLY A 88 5.18 7.29 6.01
CA GLY A 88 4.53 6.07 6.50
C GLY A 88 5.48 5.09 7.18
N HIS A 89 4.95 3.90 7.47
CA HIS A 89 5.69 2.84 8.15
C HIS A 89 6.64 2.11 7.18
N ILE A 90 7.83 1.75 7.63
CA ILE A 90 8.82 1.02 6.82
C ILE A 90 9.10 -0.34 7.44
N VAL A 91 9.09 -1.35 6.59
CA VAL A 91 9.45 -2.73 6.92
C VAL A 91 10.47 -3.24 5.90
N PHE A 92 11.15 -4.33 6.26
CA PHE A 92 12.24 -4.91 5.44
C PHE A 92 12.02 -6.38 5.11
N ASN A 93 10.93 -6.97 5.59
CA ASN A 93 10.58 -8.36 5.36
C ASN A 93 9.22 -8.45 4.66
N LEU A 94 9.10 -9.34 3.67
CA LEU A 94 7.87 -9.50 2.90
C LEU A 94 6.68 -10.01 3.75
N ASN A 95 6.92 -10.91 4.70
CA ASN A 95 5.86 -11.44 5.57
C ASN A 95 5.38 -10.36 6.54
N GLU A 96 6.30 -9.55 7.07
CA GLU A 96 5.97 -8.39 7.91
C GLU A 96 5.20 -7.35 7.10
N TYR A 97 5.63 -7.05 5.87
CA TYR A 97 4.93 -6.15 4.95
C TYR A 97 3.48 -6.58 4.69
N GLU A 98 3.25 -7.84 4.35
CA GLU A 98 1.90 -8.33 4.13
C GLU A 98 1.03 -8.21 5.38
N LYS A 99 1.60 -8.52 6.55
CA LYS A 99 0.91 -8.43 7.83
C LYS A 99 0.60 -7.00 8.24
N GLU A 100 1.55 -6.09 8.10
CA GLU A 100 1.34 -4.68 8.46
C GLU A 100 0.33 -4.01 7.53
N VAL A 101 0.34 -4.34 6.22
CA VAL A 101 -0.67 -3.80 5.29
C VAL A 101 -2.06 -4.34 5.60
N SER A 102 -2.19 -5.61 5.99
CA SER A 102 -3.50 -6.18 6.36
C SER A 102 -4.08 -5.54 7.62
N HIS A 103 -3.24 -4.94 8.47
CA HIS A 103 -3.64 -4.20 9.67
C HIS A 103 -3.94 -2.71 9.42
N LEU A 104 -3.73 -2.19 8.20
CA LEU A 104 -4.06 -0.79 7.85
C LEU A 104 -5.56 -0.49 7.80
N ILE A 105 -6.38 -1.33 8.43
CA ILE A 105 -7.82 -1.16 8.57
C ILE A 105 -8.12 0.24 9.09
N TYR A 106 -9.14 0.85 8.50
CA TYR A 106 -9.62 2.19 8.78
C TYR A 106 -9.91 2.38 10.29
N TYR A 107 -8.97 2.93 11.05
CA TYR A 107 -9.18 3.32 12.45
C TYR A 107 -10.12 4.55 12.62
N GLY A 108 -10.68 5.07 11.52
CA GLY A 108 -11.59 6.22 11.49
C GLY A 108 -13.07 5.91 11.71
N SER A 109 -13.42 4.66 12.01
CA SER A 109 -14.76 4.25 12.43
C SER A 109 -14.80 4.02 13.94
N PHE A 110 -14.78 5.12 14.69
CA PHE A 110 -15.26 5.20 16.08
C PHE A 110 -16.34 6.27 16.15
#